data_AF-A0A9P6UHX9-F1
#
_entry.id   AF-A0A9P6UHX9-F1
#
_cell.length_a   1.000
_cell.length_b   1.000
_cell.length_c   1.000
_cell.angle_alpha   90.00
_cell.angle_beta   90.00
_cell.angle_gamma   90.00
#
_symmetry.space_group_name_H-M   'P 1'
#
loop_
_entity.id
_entity.type
_entity.pdbx_description
1 polymer ?
#
loop_
_entity_poly.entity_id
_entity_poly.type
_entity_poly.pdbx_seq_one_letter_code
_entity_poly.pdbx_strand_id
1 'polypeptide(L)'
;PNSVKVAQPVKDLAEVKINKAYLVSCVNSRASDLRQAASVVRGKKIADGVKFYVAAASSEVQEEVEKTGDWQALMAAGAIALPAGCGPCVGLGTGLLEDGEIGISATNRNFKGRMGSPNALAYLASPAVVAASAISGKIVSPAAMAQGAVPAPVVSLTTLSKAQQANSDEEVAEETIPSFPAQMTGELLFCPADNLNTD
;
A
#
# COMPACT_ATOMS: atom_id res chain seq x y z
N PRO A 1 -8.83 -7.88 9.10
CA PRO A 1 -7.38 -8.08 9.34
C PRO A 1 -6.98 -9.52 9.01
N ASN A 2 -5.69 -9.79 8.83
CA ASN A 2 -5.10 -11.12 8.71
C ASN A 2 -5.61 -12.02 7.55
N SER A 3 -6.26 -11.42 6.55
CA SER A 3 -6.73 -12.10 5.34
C SER A 3 -6.80 -11.10 4.20
N VAL A 4 -6.23 -11.47 3.05
CA VAL A 4 -6.29 -10.67 1.81
C VAL A 4 -7.66 -10.73 1.14
N LYS A 5 -8.49 -11.72 1.51
CA LYS A 5 -9.82 -11.94 0.91
C LYS A 5 -10.91 -11.06 1.53
N VAL A 6 -10.61 -10.36 2.63
CA VAL A 6 -11.57 -9.53 3.36
C VAL A 6 -11.24 -8.07 3.13
N ALA A 7 -12.18 -7.33 2.54
CA ALA A 7 -12.08 -5.89 2.33
C ALA A 7 -13.24 -5.18 3.02
N GLN A 8 -12.95 -4.02 3.62
CA GLN A 8 -13.94 -3.18 4.28
C GLN A 8 -13.65 -1.70 3.96
N PRO A 9 -14.69 -0.85 3.89
CA PRO A 9 -14.50 0.59 3.78
C PRO A 9 -13.68 1.16 4.94
N VAL A 10 -12.72 2.06 4.65
CA VAL A 10 -11.86 2.69 5.67
C VAL A 10 -12.66 3.38 6.77
N LYS A 11 -13.82 3.97 6.44
CA LYS A 11 -14.71 4.64 7.41
C LYS A 11 -15.21 3.69 8.51
N ASP A 12 -15.36 2.41 8.23
CA ASP A 12 -15.88 1.41 9.18
C ASP A 12 -14.77 0.93 10.13
N LEU A 13 -13.52 1.32 9.85
CA LEU A 13 -12.32 1.00 10.65
C LEU A 13 -11.77 2.20 11.42
N ALA A 14 -12.49 3.33 11.44
CA ALA A 14 -12.01 4.61 11.97
C ALA A 14 -11.63 4.61 13.47
N GLU A 15 -12.07 3.61 14.23
CA GLU A 15 -11.76 3.43 15.66
C GLU A 15 -10.60 2.47 15.92
N VAL A 16 -10.05 1.83 14.88
CA VAL A 16 -8.93 0.90 15.01
C VAL A 16 -7.63 1.69 15.18
N LYS A 17 -7.10 1.71 16.41
CA LYS A 17 -5.77 2.27 16.70
C LYS A 17 -4.68 1.38 16.12
N ILE A 18 -3.58 1.99 15.69
CA ILE A 18 -2.42 1.28 15.13
C ILE A 18 -1.18 1.53 15.99
N ASN A 19 -0.26 0.57 15.96
CA ASN A 19 1.06 0.67 16.60
C ASN A 19 2.16 0.87 15.55
N LYS A 20 2.03 0.23 14.39
CA LYS A 20 3.04 0.26 13.33
C LYS A 20 2.39 0.51 11.96
N ALA A 21 3.06 1.32 11.15
CA ALA A 21 2.70 1.59 9.77
C ALA A 21 3.87 1.21 8.85
N TYR A 22 3.59 0.70 7.66
CA TYR A 22 4.62 0.18 6.76
C TYR A 22 4.38 0.63 5.32
N LEU A 23 5.26 1.48 4.80
CA LEU A 23 5.37 1.82 3.38
C LEU A 23 6.64 1.19 2.82
N VAL A 24 6.52 -0.09 2.53
CA VAL A 24 7.60 -0.99 2.10
C VAL A 24 7.05 -1.93 1.02
N SER A 25 7.93 -2.77 0.46
CA SER A 25 7.64 -3.82 -0.53
C SER A 25 7.72 -3.38 -1.99
N CYS A 26 8.01 -4.35 -2.86
CA CYS A 26 8.11 -4.16 -4.30
C CYS A 26 6.79 -3.70 -4.96
N VAL A 27 5.66 -3.88 -4.28
CA VAL A 27 4.33 -3.54 -4.83
C VAL A 27 3.97 -2.07 -4.69
N ASN A 28 4.37 -1.41 -3.59
CA ASN A 28 3.85 -0.09 -3.22
C ASN A 28 4.90 0.82 -2.56
N SER A 29 6.17 0.68 -2.97
CA SER A 29 7.28 1.57 -2.62
C SER A 29 7.99 2.13 -3.86
N ARG A 30 7.26 2.34 -4.96
CA ARG A 30 7.76 3.05 -6.14
C ARG A 30 7.82 4.55 -5.85
N ALA A 31 8.48 5.32 -6.71
CA ALA A 31 8.59 6.77 -6.52
C ALA A 31 7.22 7.46 -6.42
N SER A 32 6.23 7.02 -7.21
CA SER A 32 4.85 7.50 -7.15
C SER A 32 4.16 7.21 -5.81
N ASP A 33 4.41 6.04 -5.22
CA ASP A 33 3.82 5.64 -3.94
C ASP A 33 4.40 6.45 -2.78
N LEU A 34 5.73 6.61 -2.77
CA LEU A 34 6.46 7.42 -1.81
C LEU A 34 6.06 8.90 -1.91
N ARG A 35 5.92 9.43 -3.13
CA ARG A 35 5.39 10.79 -3.36
C ARG A 35 3.97 10.96 -2.83
N GLN A 36 3.10 9.98 -3.06
CA GLN A 36 1.73 10.01 -2.56
C GLN A 36 1.72 10.05 -1.02
N ALA A 37 2.51 9.20 -0.36
CA ALA A 37 2.64 9.22 1.10
C ALA A 37 3.28 10.53 1.61
N ALA A 38 4.33 11.01 0.94
CA ALA A 38 4.99 12.27 1.27
C ALA A 38 4.02 13.46 1.24
N SER A 39 3.13 13.52 0.25
CA SER A 39 2.11 14.58 0.14
C SER A 39 1.16 14.60 1.34
N VAL A 40 0.87 13.45 1.94
CA VAL A 40 -0.03 13.31 3.09
C VAL A 40 0.65 13.76 4.38
N VAL A 41 1.93 13.41 4.57
CA VAL A 41 2.68 13.67 5.80
C VAL A 41 3.39 15.02 5.84
N ARG A 42 3.56 15.69 4.69
CA ARG A 42 4.32 16.95 4.59
C ARG A 42 3.79 18.00 5.57
N GLY A 43 4.69 18.55 6.38
CA GLY A 43 4.37 19.54 7.41
C GLY A 43 3.65 18.98 8.65
N LYS A 44 3.54 17.65 8.78
CA LYS A 44 2.90 16.97 9.91
C LYS A 44 3.90 16.07 10.63
N LYS A 45 3.47 15.44 11.72
CA LYS A 45 4.26 14.51 12.53
C LYS A 45 3.51 13.20 12.72
N ILE A 46 4.24 12.10 12.73
CA ILE A 46 3.71 10.77 13.06
C ILE A 46 3.18 10.79 14.49
N ALA A 47 2.05 10.12 14.72
CA ALA A 47 1.40 10.10 16.03
C ALA A 47 2.28 9.48 17.11
N ASP A 48 2.16 9.98 18.33
CA ASP A 48 2.89 9.44 19.47
C ASP A 48 2.59 7.95 19.68
N GLY A 49 3.65 7.16 19.86
CA GLY A 49 3.56 5.70 20.02
C GLY A 49 3.41 4.92 18.72
N VAL A 50 3.32 5.57 17.55
CA VAL A 50 3.30 4.89 16.26
C VAL A 50 4.70 4.85 15.63
N LYS A 51 5.11 3.67 15.15
CA LYS A 51 6.33 3.53 14.34
C LYS A 51 5.98 3.42 12.87
N PHE A 52 6.38 4.39 12.06
CA PHE A 52 6.17 4.36 10.62
C PHE A 52 7.45 3.98 9.88
N TYR A 53 7.51 2.76 9.34
CA TYR A 53 8.66 2.26 8.60
C TYR A 53 8.51 2.53 7.10
N VAL A 54 9.56 3.05 6.48
CA VAL A 54 9.60 3.37 5.05
C VAL A 54 10.84 2.76 4.41
N ALA A 55 10.65 2.07 3.30
CA ALA A 55 11.72 1.61 2.43
C ALA A 55 11.34 1.92 0.98
N ALA A 56 12.29 2.41 0.18
CA ALA A 56 12.12 2.45 -1.26
C ALA A 56 12.21 1.04 -1.86
N ALA A 57 11.53 0.81 -2.98
CA ALA A 57 11.56 -0.49 -3.66
C ALA A 57 12.97 -0.87 -4.14
N SER A 58 13.80 0.12 -4.49
CA SER A 58 15.21 -0.03 -4.87
C SER A 58 16.02 1.22 -4.52
N SER A 59 17.34 1.13 -4.63
CA SER A 59 18.27 2.26 -4.45
C SER A 59 17.99 3.40 -5.43
N GLU A 60 17.68 3.08 -6.67
CA GLU A 60 17.38 4.06 -7.74
C GLU A 60 16.10 4.82 -7.42
N VAL A 61 15.06 4.11 -6.95
CA VAL A 61 13.81 4.74 -6.51
C VAL A 61 14.06 5.66 -5.32
N GLN A 62 14.92 5.24 -4.37
CA GLN A 62 15.27 6.07 -3.22
C GLN A 62 15.94 7.38 -3.68
N GLU A 63 16.94 7.28 -4.57
CA GLU A 63 17.65 8.44 -5.10
C GLU A 63 16.68 9.40 -5.83
N GLU A 64 15.71 8.87 -6.58
CA GLU A 64 14.69 9.68 -7.26
C GLU A 64 13.84 10.49 -6.27
N VAL A 65 13.35 9.85 -5.20
CA VAL A 65 12.49 10.54 -4.23
C VAL A 65 13.26 11.44 -3.28
N GLU A 66 14.56 11.21 -3.11
CA GLU A 66 15.47 12.12 -2.41
C GLU A 66 15.69 13.41 -3.22
N LYS A 67 15.84 13.31 -4.55
CA LYS A 67 16.00 14.49 -5.44
C LYS A 67 14.76 15.39 -5.45
N THR A 68 13.57 14.80 -5.30
CA THR A 68 12.30 15.55 -5.31
C THR A 68 11.88 16.09 -3.95
N GLY A 69 12.61 15.75 -2.87
CA GLY A 69 12.30 16.18 -1.51
C GLY A 69 11.22 15.32 -0.82
N ASP A 70 10.69 14.32 -1.50
CA ASP A 70 9.61 13.46 -0.98
C ASP A 70 10.12 12.54 0.14
N TRP A 71 11.35 12.02 0.01
CA TRP A 71 12.00 11.25 1.06
C TRP A 71 12.21 12.07 2.34
N GLN A 72 12.68 13.30 2.18
CA GLN A 72 12.94 14.23 3.28
C GLN A 72 11.65 14.62 3.98
N ALA A 73 10.53 14.74 3.27
CA ALA A 73 9.22 14.97 3.90
C ALA A 73 8.81 13.80 4.81
N LEU A 74 9.06 12.55 4.39
CA LEU A 74 8.79 11.35 5.20
C LEU A 74 9.68 11.33 6.45
N MET A 75 10.98 11.59 6.30
CA MET A 75 11.93 11.64 7.42
C MET A 75 11.60 12.78 8.38
N ALA A 76 11.28 13.96 7.87
CA ALA A 76 10.90 15.12 8.67
C ALA A 76 9.61 14.87 9.47
N ALA A 77 8.69 14.05 8.98
CA ALA A 77 7.50 13.64 9.72
C ALA A 77 7.81 12.69 10.88
N GLY A 78 8.99 12.06 10.91
CA GLY A 78 9.40 11.09 11.92
C GLY A 78 9.29 9.64 11.46
N ALA A 79 9.22 9.38 10.15
CA ALA A 79 9.31 8.03 9.62
C ALA A 79 10.71 7.43 9.87
N ILE A 80 10.76 6.12 10.04
CA ILE A 80 11.97 5.32 10.25
C ILE A 80 12.36 4.71 8.91
N ALA A 81 13.46 5.21 8.34
CA ALA A 81 14.03 4.65 7.12
C ALA A 81 14.57 3.23 7.37
N LEU A 82 14.26 2.33 6.44
CA LEU A 82 14.90 1.04 6.29
C LEU A 82 15.73 1.04 4.99
N PRO A 83 16.74 0.15 4.87
CA PRO A 83 17.44 -0.04 3.60
C PRO A 83 16.45 -0.32 2.47
N ALA A 84 16.76 0.18 1.26
CA ALA A 84 15.96 -0.09 0.08
C ALA A 84 15.76 -1.60 -0.12
N GLY A 85 14.51 -1.99 -0.37
CA GLY A 85 14.09 -3.39 -0.47
C GLY A 85 12.75 -3.67 0.22
N CYS A 86 12.51 -4.94 0.55
CA CYS A 86 11.20 -5.39 1.02
C CYS A 86 10.93 -5.13 2.51
N GLY A 87 11.94 -4.79 3.32
CA GLY A 87 11.80 -4.61 4.77
C GLY A 87 11.12 -5.82 5.44
N PRO A 88 10.23 -5.62 6.44
CA PRO A 88 9.55 -6.69 7.16
C PRO A 88 8.36 -7.34 6.41
N CYS A 89 8.26 -7.18 5.08
CA CYS A 89 7.15 -7.70 4.26
C CYS A 89 6.88 -9.22 4.42
N VAL A 90 7.94 -9.98 4.71
CA VAL A 90 7.89 -11.44 4.92
C VAL A 90 8.11 -11.85 6.38
N GLY A 91 8.06 -10.89 7.32
CA GLY A 91 8.24 -11.18 8.74
C GLY A 91 9.71 -11.32 9.15
N LEU A 92 10.64 -10.78 8.36
CA LEU A 92 12.08 -10.81 8.62
C LEU A 92 12.66 -9.40 8.70
N GLY A 93 13.67 -9.21 9.54
CA GLY A 93 14.36 -7.94 9.70
C GLY A 93 13.74 -7.02 10.75
N THR A 94 13.89 -5.71 10.57
CA THR A 94 13.55 -4.70 11.59
C THR A 94 12.09 -4.29 11.54
N GLY A 95 11.48 -4.11 12.71
CA GLY A 95 10.14 -3.52 12.85
C GLY A 95 8.99 -4.52 12.75
N LEU A 96 9.24 -5.80 13.04
CA LEU A 96 8.19 -6.84 13.09
C LEU A 96 7.07 -6.46 14.06
N LEU A 97 5.84 -6.88 13.77
CA LEU A 97 4.72 -6.79 14.70
C LEU A 97 4.92 -7.74 15.89
N GLU A 98 4.65 -7.24 17.08
CA GLU A 98 4.71 -7.96 18.35
C GLU A 98 3.30 -8.41 18.78
N ASP A 99 3.22 -9.21 19.84
CA ASP A 99 1.96 -9.74 20.34
C ASP A 99 0.98 -8.62 20.72
N GLY A 100 -0.25 -8.71 20.19
CA GLY A 100 -1.31 -7.73 20.44
C GLY A 100 -1.18 -6.41 19.67
N GLU A 101 -0.09 -6.20 18.92
CA GLU A 101 0.06 -5.01 18.09
C GLU A 101 -0.82 -5.04 16.84
N ILE A 102 -1.20 -3.84 16.41
CA ILE A 102 -1.94 -3.61 15.17
C ILE A 102 -1.04 -2.88 14.17
N GLY A 103 -0.82 -3.50 13.02
CA GLY A 103 -0.08 -2.94 11.90
C GLY A 103 -0.97 -2.59 10.72
N ILE A 104 -0.67 -1.49 10.03
CA ILE A 104 -1.23 -1.19 8.71
C ILE A 104 -0.10 -1.09 7.67
N SER A 105 -0.26 -1.76 6.53
CA SER A 105 0.80 -1.93 5.55
C SER A 105 0.34 -1.70 4.12
N ALA A 106 1.24 -1.15 3.31
CA ALA A 106 1.08 -1.07 1.86
C ALA A 106 1.59 -2.34 1.14
N THR A 107 1.91 -3.41 1.86
CA THR A 107 2.27 -4.70 1.23
C THR A 107 1.03 -5.33 0.58
N ASN A 108 1.22 -6.46 -0.11
CA ASN A 108 0.14 -7.21 -0.76
C ASN A 108 -0.40 -8.39 0.07
N ARG A 109 0.25 -8.73 1.21
CA ARG A 109 -0.07 -9.92 2.00
C ARG A 109 -0.02 -9.58 3.49
N ASN A 110 -1.07 -10.01 4.21
CA ASN A 110 -1.22 -9.77 5.64
C ASN A 110 -1.63 -11.01 6.43
N PHE A 111 -1.52 -12.23 5.91
CA PHE A 111 -1.98 -13.43 6.62
C PHE A 111 -1.36 -13.55 8.02
N LYS A 112 -2.02 -14.29 8.93
CA LYS A 112 -1.61 -14.45 10.32
C LYS A 112 -0.11 -14.78 10.42
N GLY A 113 0.65 -13.99 11.19
CA GLY A 113 2.10 -14.15 11.36
C GLY A 113 2.97 -13.63 10.21
N ARG A 114 2.39 -13.11 9.13
CA ARG A 114 3.17 -12.65 7.96
C ARG A 114 4.15 -11.53 8.28
N MET A 115 3.82 -10.65 9.21
CA MET A 115 4.63 -9.46 9.51
C MET A 115 5.30 -9.54 10.89
N GLY A 116 5.36 -10.72 11.50
CA GLY A 116 5.88 -10.93 12.84
C GLY A 116 5.02 -11.90 13.63
N SER A 117 4.54 -11.47 14.80
CA SER A 117 3.77 -12.33 15.70
C SER A 117 2.48 -12.88 15.05
N PRO A 118 2.15 -14.17 15.26
CA PRO A 118 0.85 -14.72 14.90
C PRO A 118 -0.32 -14.13 15.71
N ASN A 119 -0.04 -13.45 16.83
CA ASN A 119 -1.03 -12.79 17.67
C ASN A 119 -1.23 -11.31 17.31
N ALA A 120 -0.51 -10.79 16.32
CA ALA A 120 -0.69 -9.45 15.80
C ALA A 120 -1.83 -9.36 14.78
N LEU A 121 -2.34 -8.15 14.56
CA LEU A 121 -3.33 -7.85 13.53
C LEU A 121 -2.72 -6.97 12.44
N ALA A 122 -2.71 -7.47 11.20
CA ALA A 122 -2.21 -6.74 10.04
C ALA A 122 -3.35 -6.35 9.09
N TYR A 123 -3.38 -5.07 8.72
CA TYR A 123 -4.28 -4.48 7.75
C TYR A 123 -3.51 -4.08 6.49
N LEU A 124 -4.14 -4.21 5.33
CA LEU A 124 -3.60 -3.72 4.07
C LEU A 124 -4.33 -2.46 3.63
N ALA A 125 -3.59 -1.49 3.11
CA ALA A 125 -4.17 -0.26 2.56
C ALA A 125 -3.22 0.39 1.54
N SER A 126 -3.73 1.34 0.75
CA SER A 126 -2.91 2.15 -0.16
C SER A 126 -1.86 2.99 0.59
N PRO A 127 -0.75 3.40 -0.07
CA PRO A 127 0.27 4.28 0.51
C PRO A 127 -0.29 5.52 1.21
N ALA A 128 -1.24 6.22 0.59
CA ALA A 128 -1.87 7.41 1.18
C ALA A 128 -2.59 7.11 2.50
N VAL A 129 -3.35 6.02 2.56
CA VAL A 129 -4.10 5.60 3.76
C VAL A 129 -3.14 5.16 4.86
N VAL A 130 -2.09 4.42 4.53
CA VAL A 130 -1.04 4.05 5.51
C VAL A 130 -0.40 5.31 6.11
N ALA A 131 -0.02 6.27 5.26
CA ALA A 131 0.57 7.53 5.69
C ALA A 131 -0.39 8.36 6.57
N ALA A 132 -1.66 8.49 6.16
CA ALA A 132 -2.68 9.19 6.94
C ALA A 132 -2.93 8.51 8.31
N SER A 133 -2.92 7.18 8.32
CA SER A 133 -3.08 6.39 9.54
C SER A 133 -1.89 6.55 10.48
N ALA A 134 -0.67 6.63 9.94
CA ALA A 134 0.53 6.87 10.73
C ALA A 134 0.53 8.24 11.42
N ILE A 135 0.01 9.28 10.76
CA ILE A 135 -0.12 10.63 11.32
C ILE A 135 -1.23 10.69 12.39
N SER A 136 -2.32 9.93 12.22
CA SER A 136 -3.47 10.00 13.13
C SER A 136 -3.44 8.99 14.29
N GLY A 137 -2.61 7.96 14.20
CA GLY A 137 -2.55 6.85 15.17
C GLY A 137 -3.70 5.84 15.08
N LYS A 138 -4.56 5.97 14.07
CA LYS A 138 -5.68 5.06 13.80
C LYS A 138 -5.94 4.92 12.31
N ILE A 139 -6.68 3.91 11.89
CA ILE A 139 -6.97 3.71 10.47
C ILE A 139 -7.85 4.86 9.96
N VAL A 140 -7.35 5.65 9.01
CA VAL A 140 -8.07 6.81 8.47
C VAL A 140 -7.70 7.08 7.01
N SER A 141 -8.62 7.67 6.25
CA SER A 141 -8.33 8.11 4.89
C SER A 141 -7.67 9.49 4.89
N PRO A 142 -6.84 9.82 3.88
CA PRO A 142 -6.30 11.18 3.71
C PRO A 142 -7.40 12.23 3.63
N ALA A 143 -8.53 11.87 3.01
CA ALA A 143 -9.67 12.76 2.81
C ALA A 143 -10.29 13.19 4.15
N ALA A 144 -10.40 12.27 5.11
CA ALA A 144 -10.90 12.59 6.46
C ALA A 144 -9.92 13.44 7.29
N MET A 145 -8.66 13.55 6.87
CA MET A 145 -7.65 14.42 7.50
C MET A 145 -7.65 15.85 6.95
N ALA A 146 -8.25 16.09 5.78
CA ALA A 146 -8.37 17.42 5.20
C ALA A 146 -9.53 18.16 5.88
N GLN A 147 -9.26 19.35 6.43
CA GLN A 147 -10.32 20.21 6.95
C GLN A 147 -11.15 20.74 5.77
N GLY A 148 -12.34 20.16 5.60
CA GLY A 148 -13.28 20.49 4.54
C GLY A 148 -14.14 19.27 4.21
N ALA A 149 -15.45 19.46 4.06
CA ALA A 149 -16.32 18.37 3.66
C ALA A 149 -15.84 17.78 2.33
N VAL A 150 -15.36 16.53 2.36
CA VAL A 150 -15.07 15.80 1.14
C VAL A 150 -16.41 15.48 0.52
N PRO A 151 -16.76 16.03 -0.67
CA PRO A 151 -18.01 15.66 -1.32
C PRO A 151 -18.01 14.15 -1.51
N ALA A 152 -19.14 13.52 -1.18
CA ALA A 152 -19.31 12.09 -1.39
C ALA A 152 -18.93 11.76 -2.85
N PRO A 153 -18.13 10.70 -3.10
CA PRO A 153 -17.78 10.35 -4.45
C PRO A 153 -19.05 10.15 -5.26
N VAL A 154 -19.18 10.85 -6.39
CA VAL A 154 -20.27 10.63 -7.33
C VAL A 154 -19.99 9.31 -8.02
N VAL A 155 -20.57 8.23 -7.49
CA VAL A 155 -20.49 6.91 -8.09
C VAL A 155 -21.50 6.85 -9.23
N SER A 156 -20.99 6.84 -10.46
CA SER A 156 -21.80 6.54 -11.64
C SER A 156 -21.52 5.11 -12.07
N LEU A 157 -22.55 4.28 -12.06
CA LEU A 157 -22.51 2.92 -12.61
C LEU A 157 -23.01 2.99 -14.04
N THR A 158 -22.08 2.92 -14.99
CA THR A 158 -22.44 2.75 -16.40
C THR A 158 -22.59 1.27 -16.70
N THR A 159 -23.82 0.80 -16.89
CA THR A 159 -24.06 -0.53 -17.46
C THR A 159 -23.75 -0.45 -18.94
N LEU A 160 -22.62 -1.02 -19.35
CA LEU A 160 -22.31 -1.19 -20.77
C LEU A 160 -23.35 -2.15 -21.34
N SER A 161 -24.28 -1.61 -22.14
CA SER A 161 -25.18 -2.45 -22.92
C SER A 161 -24.33 -3.26 -23.90
N LYS A 162 -24.70 -4.53 -24.11
CA LYS A 162 -24.03 -5.51 -24.97
C LYS A 162 -23.83 -5.05 -26.44
N ALA A 163 -24.36 -3.88 -26.80
CA ALA A 163 -24.26 -3.26 -28.12
C ALA A 163 -23.11 -2.24 -28.27
N GLN A 164 -22.37 -1.92 -27.21
CA GLN A 164 -21.06 -1.25 -27.34
C GLN A 164 -19.95 -2.31 -27.28
N GLN A 165 -19.99 -3.21 -28.25
CA GLN A 165 -18.84 -4.02 -28.61
C GLN A 165 -17.80 -3.05 -29.17
N ALA A 166 -16.67 -2.97 -28.47
CA ALA A 166 -15.40 -2.32 -28.82
C ALA A 166 -15.35 -1.65 -30.21
N ASN A 167 -15.60 -0.33 -30.23
CA ASN A 167 -14.80 0.56 -31.06
C ASN A 167 -13.84 1.27 -30.11
N SER A 168 -12.76 0.58 -29.77
CA SER A 168 -11.61 1.17 -29.09
C SER A 168 -10.37 0.77 -29.88
N ASP A 169 -10.24 1.34 -31.07
CA ASP A 169 -8.95 1.54 -31.74
C ASP A 169 -8.18 2.68 -31.05
N GLU A 170 -8.12 2.64 -29.71
CA GLU A 170 -7.12 3.38 -28.94
C GLU A 170 -6.39 2.36 -28.09
N GLU A 171 -5.46 1.68 -28.75
CA GLU A 171 -4.33 1.03 -28.12
C GLU A 171 -3.58 2.09 -27.32
N VAL A 172 -3.73 2.09 -25.99
CA VAL A 172 -2.61 2.51 -25.15
C VAL A 172 -1.64 1.33 -25.12
N ALA A 173 -0.99 1.10 -26.25
CA ALA A 173 0.13 0.19 -26.38
C ALA A 173 1.29 0.82 -25.61
N GLU A 174 1.42 0.45 -24.34
CA GLU A 174 2.76 0.40 -23.76
C GLU A 174 3.55 -0.57 -24.66
N GLU A 175 4.59 -0.08 -25.36
CA GLU A 175 5.31 -0.85 -26.39
C GLU A 175 5.71 -2.21 -25.83
N THR A 176 4.93 -3.23 -26.21
CA THR A 176 5.31 -4.62 -25.96
C THR A 176 6.64 -4.86 -26.65
N ILE A 177 7.59 -5.43 -25.92
CA ILE A 177 8.91 -5.83 -26.44
C ILE A 177 8.70 -6.48 -27.83
N PRO A 178 9.54 -6.20 -28.85
CA PRO A 178 9.30 -6.60 -30.26
C PRO A 178 9.01 -8.08 -30.53
N SER A 179 9.16 -8.94 -29.52
CA SER A 179 8.97 -10.39 -29.58
C SER A 179 7.94 -10.91 -28.55
N PHE A 180 7.22 -10.04 -27.85
CA PHE A 180 6.19 -10.47 -26.90
C PHE A 180 4.93 -10.91 -27.66
N PRO A 181 4.46 -12.15 -27.48
CA PRO A 181 3.36 -12.66 -28.28
C PRO A 181 2.05 -11.95 -27.91
N ALA A 182 1.31 -11.48 -28.92
CA ALA A 182 0.01 -10.83 -28.74
C ALA A 182 -1.07 -11.77 -28.15
N GLN A 183 -0.85 -13.08 -28.25
CA GLN A 183 -1.73 -14.12 -27.72
C GLN A 183 -0.89 -15.28 -27.19
N MET A 184 -1.27 -15.82 -26.03
CA MET A 184 -0.70 -17.04 -25.46
C MET A 184 -1.83 -18.03 -25.20
N THR A 185 -1.56 -19.31 -25.47
CA THR A 185 -2.53 -20.40 -25.25
C THR A 185 -1.86 -21.46 -24.39
N GLY A 186 -2.55 -21.99 -23.39
CA GLY A 186 -2.00 -22.98 -22.48
C GLY A 186 -3.03 -23.47 -21.47
N GLU A 187 -2.64 -24.44 -20.65
CA GLU A 187 -3.48 -24.93 -19.56
C GLU A 187 -3.54 -23.92 -18.42
N LEU A 188 -4.75 -23.63 -17.95
CA LEU A 188 -4.99 -22.70 -16.86
C LEU A 188 -5.19 -23.48 -15.57
N LEU A 189 -4.25 -23.37 -14.65
CA LEU A 189 -4.38 -23.98 -13.32
C LEU A 189 -5.11 -22.98 -12.41
N PHE A 190 -6.34 -23.33 -12.00
CA PHE A 190 -7.08 -22.53 -11.04
C PHE A 190 -6.70 -22.95 -9.62
N CYS A 191 -5.94 -22.10 -8.93
CA CYS A 191 -5.61 -22.27 -7.52
C CYS A 191 -6.64 -21.53 -6.65
N PRO A 192 -7.60 -22.21 -6.01
CA PRO A 192 -8.67 -21.57 -5.22
C PRO A 192 -8.17 -20.88 -3.93
N ALA A 193 -6.89 -21.08 -3.59
CA ALA A 193 -6.18 -20.38 -2.54
C ALA A 193 -4.82 -19.87 -3.06
N ASP A 194 -4.56 -18.58 -2.85
CA ASP A 194 -3.25 -17.96 -3.09
C ASP A 194 -2.28 -18.45 -2.00
N ASN A 195 -1.70 -19.62 -2.24
CA ASN A 195 -0.55 -20.10 -1.50
C ASN A 195 0.50 -20.65 -2.49
N LEU A 196 0.83 -19.85 -3.50
CA LEU A 196 2.13 -19.94 -4.17
C LEU A 196 3.16 -19.27 -3.25
N ASN A 197 3.47 -19.94 -2.14
CA ASN A 197 4.80 -19.89 -1.56
C ASN A 197 5.73 -20.72 -2.45
N THR A 198 7.00 -20.34 -2.50
CA THR A 198 8.08 -21.04 -3.20
C THR A 198 8.49 -22.31 -2.45
N ASP A 199 7.51 -23.16 -2.15
CA ASP A 199 7.69 -24.49 -1.59
C ASP A 199 6.88 -25.49 -2.45
#